data_AF-A0A0F8C027-F1
#
_entry.id   AF-A0A0F8C027-F1
#
_cell.length_a   1.000
_cell.length_b   1.000
_cell.length_c   1.000
_cell.angle_alpha   90.00
_cell.angle_beta   90.00
_cell.angle_gamma   90.00
#
_symmetry.space_group_name_H-M   'P 1'
#
loop_
_entity.id
_entity.type
_entity.pdbx_description
1 polymer ?
#
loop_
_entity_poly.entity_id
_entity_poly.type
_entity_poly.pdbx_seq_one_letter_code
_entity_poly.pdbx_strand_id
1 'polypeptide(L)'
;MKNTDNSGKIQTFNGTKVNAEDIRESSAYSTVFDALFLLVLISLSGIILMPSLQADEQYAAASYVTSSELDTYLLESLLSCKLEDFEYEISPLSVVNVSVPKNSIVADPAHTLFGKELKHRTFADLTAEYLAISLRLQGKGSSVPLNPLSEGYSDQASETITAYLDRKAAGRFSYRFEAYWYPLEAFPMGSELIIGEEPPVDAIRQSAKISMPLYAAAPSRDSLLACVNDSVLEASLNASDGEASAALFQAFNASLDAAALEGAETAAELLFPSDYSGSVFGEEADESFETLLYGVSEYSDGENSSSTEEEFNAYLYDLFNTGFAPNFENFSENISTAELSQLEVLLVDHIRADIRTELEAEFSGEINETVYAVAEVKDLSEARVLRDSQIDAIYRQINPGGARIVLYLWKPY
;
A
#
# COMPACT_ATOMS: atom_id res chain seq x y z
N MET A 1 -4.43 28.37 -97.03
CA MET A 1 -5.10 27.74 -98.21
C MET A 1 -5.26 26.27 -97.84
N LYS A 2 -6.44 25.69 -97.67
CA LYS A 2 -7.70 25.78 -98.42
C LYS A 2 -8.91 25.80 -97.47
N ASN A 3 -9.91 26.57 -97.89
CA ASN A 3 -11.31 26.52 -97.47
C ASN A 3 -11.99 25.21 -97.92
N THR A 4 -13.27 25.10 -97.53
CA THR A 4 -14.36 24.16 -97.92
C THR A 4 -14.56 22.99 -96.96
N ASP A 5 -15.77 22.67 -96.49
CA ASP A 5 -17.09 23.21 -96.79
C ASP A 5 -18.07 22.89 -95.67
N ASN A 6 -19.02 23.80 -95.49
CA ASN A 6 -20.19 23.69 -94.65
C ASN A 6 -21.19 22.77 -95.37
N SER A 7 -21.54 21.62 -94.78
CA SER A 7 -22.69 20.84 -95.23
C SER A 7 -23.40 20.24 -94.03
N GLY A 8 -24.47 20.94 -93.60
CA GLY A 8 -25.41 20.44 -92.61
C GLY A 8 -25.94 19.06 -93.02
N LYS A 9 -25.73 18.06 -92.18
CA LYS A 9 -26.35 16.74 -92.33
C LYS A 9 -27.70 16.75 -91.63
N ILE A 10 -28.74 16.98 -92.43
CA ILE A 10 -30.09 16.49 -92.10
C ILE A 10 -30.02 14.97 -92.27
N GLN A 11 -30.18 14.22 -91.18
CA GLN A 11 -30.32 12.77 -91.22
C GLN A 11 -31.80 12.40 -91.07
N THR A 12 -32.32 11.65 -92.04
CA THR A 12 -33.69 11.14 -92.05
C THR A 12 -33.72 9.71 -91.52
N PHE A 13 -34.46 9.47 -90.44
CA PHE A 13 -34.92 8.15 -90.02
C PHE A 13 -36.45 8.17 -89.90
N ASN A 14 -37.12 7.24 -90.58
CA ASN A 14 -38.58 6.98 -90.58
C ASN A 14 -39.51 8.21 -90.79
N GLY A 15 -39.39 8.86 -91.95
CA GLY A 15 -40.51 9.57 -92.60
C GLY A 15 -41.08 10.82 -91.92
N THR A 16 -40.57 11.23 -90.75
CA THR A 16 -41.06 12.41 -90.01
C THR A 16 -39.86 13.18 -89.46
N LYS A 17 -39.76 14.49 -89.76
CA LYS A 17 -38.65 15.34 -89.27
C LYS A 17 -38.85 15.61 -87.78
N VAL A 18 -37.99 15.05 -86.93
CA VAL A 18 -37.88 15.41 -85.51
C VAL A 18 -36.58 16.17 -85.32
N ASN A 19 -36.65 17.35 -84.69
CA ASN A 19 -35.48 18.20 -84.47
C ASN A 19 -34.51 17.50 -83.51
N ALA A 20 -33.21 17.54 -83.82
CA ALA A 20 -32.15 16.95 -83.00
C ALA A 20 -32.00 17.59 -81.60
N GLU A 21 -32.71 18.69 -81.35
CA GLU A 21 -32.75 19.40 -80.07
C GLU A 21 -33.57 18.64 -79.00
N ASP A 22 -34.72 18.05 -79.35
CA ASP A 22 -35.58 17.32 -78.38
C ASP A 22 -34.90 16.07 -77.80
N ILE A 23 -34.08 15.39 -78.62
CA ILE A 23 -33.34 14.19 -78.18
C ILE A 23 -32.21 14.58 -77.21
N ARG A 24 -31.57 15.74 -77.43
CA ARG A 24 -30.49 16.24 -76.56
C ARG A 24 -31.03 16.64 -75.18
N GLU A 25 -32.18 17.28 -75.12
CA GLU A 25 -32.81 17.68 -73.86
C GLU A 25 -33.18 16.45 -73.00
N SER A 26 -33.77 15.41 -73.60
CA SER A 26 -34.12 14.17 -72.87
C SER A 26 -32.92 13.45 -72.23
N SER A 27 -31.77 13.45 -72.91
CA SER A 27 -30.54 12.83 -72.41
C SER A 27 -29.90 13.63 -71.26
N ALA A 28 -30.02 14.96 -71.28
CA ALA A 28 -29.56 15.82 -70.20
C ALA A 28 -30.43 15.66 -68.95
N TYR A 29 -31.76 15.57 -69.10
CA TYR A 29 -32.66 15.31 -67.98
C TYR A 29 -32.40 13.96 -67.31
N SER A 30 -32.16 12.89 -68.09
CA SER A 30 -31.83 11.57 -67.52
C SER A 30 -30.51 11.59 -66.73
N THR A 31 -29.51 12.34 -67.21
CA THR A 31 -28.19 12.42 -66.55
C THR A 31 -28.26 13.23 -65.24
N VAL A 32 -29.07 14.29 -65.22
CA VAL A 32 -29.29 15.10 -63.99
C VAL A 32 -30.07 14.30 -62.95
N PHE A 33 -31.08 13.53 -63.35
CA PHE A 33 -31.81 12.67 -62.42
C PHE A 33 -30.95 11.55 -61.85
N ASP A 34 -30.10 10.93 -62.66
CA ASP A 34 -29.18 9.87 -62.20
C ASP A 34 -28.13 10.44 -61.23
N ALA A 35 -27.60 11.64 -61.53
CA ALA A 35 -26.70 12.36 -60.62
C ALA A 35 -27.37 12.73 -59.29
N LEU A 36 -28.63 13.18 -59.32
CA LEU A 36 -29.40 13.46 -58.10
C LEU A 36 -29.67 12.18 -57.29
N PHE A 37 -30.03 11.07 -57.95
CA PHE A 37 -30.25 9.79 -57.28
C PHE A 37 -28.98 9.26 -56.63
N LEU A 38 -27.83 9.36 -57.31
CA LEU A 38 -26.54 8.97 -56.79
C LEU A 38 -26.14 9.82 -55.57
N LEU A 39 -26.41 11.13 -55.59
CA LEU A 39 -26.13 12.02 -54.46
C LEU A 39 -27.02 11.72 -53.25
N VAL A 40 -28.30 11.43 -53.48
CA VAL A 40 -29.23 10.97 -52.45
C VAL A 40 -28.77 9.65 -51.84
N LEU A 41 -28.37 8.67 -52.67
CA LEU A 41 -27.85 7.39 -52.19
C LEU A 41 -26.57 7.54 -51.36
N ILE A 42 -25.62 8.36 -51.80
CA ILE A 42 -24.39 8.64 -51.04
C ILE A 42 -24.72 9.31 -49.70
N SER A 43 -25.66 10.26 -49.68
CA SER A 43 -26.08 10.92 -48.44
C SER A 43 -26.79 9.95 -47.48
N LEU A 44 -27.63 9.06 -48.00
CA LEU A 44 -28.32 8.04 -47.22
C LEU A 44 -27.34 7.00 -46.67
N SER A 45 -26.36 6.59 -47.49
CA SER A 45 -25.26 5.71 -47.05
C SER A 45 -24.41 6.36 -45.95
N GLY A 46 -24.14 7.67 -46.04
CA GLY A 46 -23.46 8.41 -44.98
C GLY A 46 -24.24 8.39 -43.66
N ILE A 47 -25.55 8.65 -43.71
CA ILE A 47 -26.42 8.65 -42.52
C ILE A 47 -26.53 7.24 -41.90
N ILE A 48 -26.50 6.18 -42.71
CA ILE A 48 -26.57 4.80 -42.24
C ILE A 48 -25.22 4.31 -41.69
N LEU A 49 -24.08 4.67 -42.30
CA LEU A 49 -22.76 4.23 -41.85
C LEU A 49 -22.22 5.03 -40.66
N MET A 50 -22.59 6.30 -40.50
CA MET A 50 -21.99 7.14 -39.47
C MET A 50 -22.23 6.63 -38.04
N PRO A 51 -23.43 6.13 -37.68
CA PRO A 51 -23.65 5.47 -36.40
C PRO A 51 -22.82 4.20 -36.23
N SER A 52 -22.52 3.44 -37.30
CA SER A 52 -21.68 2.23 -37.19
C SER A 52 -20.21 2.56 -37.00
N LEU A 53 -19.72 3.65 -37.61
CA LEU A 53 -18.34 4.13 -37.46
C LEU A 53 -18.10 4.74 -36.06
N GLN A 54 -19.11 5.39 -35.48
CA GLN A 54 -19.04 5.93 -34.13
C GLN A 54 -19.40 4.90 -33.04
N ALA A 55 -19.94 3.74 -33.42
CA ALA A 55 -20.34 2.71 -32.48
C ALA A 55 -19.14 2.18 -31.70
N ASP A 56 -17.99 1.96 -32.35
CA ASP A 56 -16.80 1.44 -31.68
C ASP A 56 -16.28 2.39 -30.58
N GLU A 57 -16.29 3.70 -30.83
CA GLU A 57 -15.93 4.70 -29.81
C GLU A 57 -16.97 4.78 -28.68
N GLN A 58 -18.26 4.65 -29.01
CA GLN A 58 -19.34 4.62 -28.03
C GLN A 58 -19.34 3.34 -27.19
N TYR A 59 -19.00 2.19 -27.78
CA TYR A 59 -18.82 0.92 -27.09
C TYR A 59 -17.55 0.92 -26.25
N ALA A 60 -16.46 1.55 -26.72
CA ALA A 60 -15.26 1.74 -25.92
C ALA A 60 -15.53 2.65 -24.71
N ALA A 61 -16.23 3.77 -24.91
CA ALA A 61 -16.61 4.67 -23.83
C ALA A 61 -17.61 4.03 -22.86
N ALA A 62 -18.62 3.33 -23.36
CA ALA A 62 -19.58 2.60 -22.51
C ALA A 62 -18.90 1.45 -21.77
N SER A 63 -18.02 0.69 -22.41
CA SER A 63 -17.20 -0.34 -21.75
C SER A 63 -16.35 0.28 -20.65
N TYR A 64 -15.72 1.43 -20.89
CA TYR A 64 -14.91 2.13 -19.91
C TYR A 64 -15.74 2.62 -18.71
N VAL A 65 -16.93 3.17 -18.95
CA VAL A 65 -17.85 3.61 -17.88
C VAL A 65 -18.39 2.41 -17.10
N THR A 66 -18.80 1.33 -17.77
CA THR A 66 -19.31 0.12 -17.08
C THR A 66 -18.23 -0.65 -16.34
N SER A 67 -16.99 -0.64 -16.84
CA SER A 67 -15.83 -1.10 -16.09
C SER A 67 -15.68 -0.20 -14.86
N SER A 68 -15.50 1.11 -15.03
CA SER A 68 -15.32 2.07 -13.92
C SER A 68 -16.39 1.98 -12.81
N GLU A 69 -17.66 1.74 -13.14
CA GLU A 69 -18.75 1.60 -12.16
C GLU A 69 -18.73 0.26 -11.41
N LEU A 70 -18.52 -0.86 -12.11
CA LEU A 70 -18.35 -2.18 -11.49
C LEU A 70 -17.08 -2.20 -10.63
N ASP A 71 -16.05 -1.49 -11.11
CA ASP A 71 -14.73 -1.36 -10.53
C ASP A 71 -14.77 -0.61 -9.20
N THR A 72 -15.57 0.45 -9.03
CA THR A 72 -15.60 1.27 -7.79
C THR A 72 -15.81 0.44 -6.50
N TYR A 73 -16.47 -0.72 -6.60
CA TYR A 73 -16.76 -1.60 -5.47
C TYR A 73 -15.97 -2.91 -5.49
N LEU A 74 -15.08 -3.16 -6.46
CA LEU A 74 -14.33 -4.42 -6.52
C LEU A 74 -13.38 -4.56 -5.34
N LEU A 75 -12.54 -3.56 -5.08
CA LEU A 75 -11.62 -3.61 -3.94
C LEU A 75 -12.38 -3.72 -2.62
N GLU A 76 -13.44 -2.94 -2.42
CA GLU A 76 -14.27 -3.02 -1.21
C GLU A 76 -14.95 -4.39 -1.06
N SER A 77 -15.47 -4.95 -2.15
CA SER A 77 -16.05 -6.29 -2.17
C SER A 77 -15.01 -7.37 -1.90
N LEU A 78 -13.78 -7.23 -2.40
CA LEU A 78 -12.69 -8.17 -2.15
C LEU A 78 -12.29 -8.13 -0.66
N LEU A 79 -12.07 -6.94 -0.12
CA LEU A 79 -11.69 -6.74 1.29
C LEU A 79 -12.74 -7.27 2.27
N SER A 80 -14.03 -7.14 1.95
CA SER A 80 -15.14 -7.59 2.80
C SER A 80 -15.52 -9.06 2.63
N CYS A 81 -14.98 -9.76 1.63
CA CYS A 81 -15.29 -11.16 1.42
C CYS A 81 -14.64 -12.05 2.47
N LYS A 82 -15.41 -13.02 2.95
CA LYS A 82 -14.92 -14.09 3.83
C LYS A 82 -14.12 -15.11 3.04
N LEU A 83 -13.01 -15.56 3.62
CA LEU A 83 -12.27 -16.73 3.17
C LEU A 83 -13.00 -17.99 3.64
N GLU A 84 -13.14 -18.98 2.75
CA GLU A 84 -13.93 -20.19 3.03
C GLU A 84 -13.21 -21.09 4.04
N ASP A 85 -11.90 -21.30 3.93
CA ASP A 85 -11.03 -21.93 4.93
C ASP A 85 -9.57 -21.49 4.67
N PHE A 86 -8.87 -20.96 5.69
CA PHE A 86 -7.41 -20.71 5.64
C PHE A 86 -6.77 -21.38 6.84
N GLU A 87 -5.79 -22.23 6.57
CA GLU A 87 -5.01 -22.92 7.58
C GLU A 87 -3.55 -22.67 7.28
N TYR A 88 -2.75 -22.37 8.30
CA TYR A 88 -1.31 -22.24 8.18
C TYR A 88 -0.61 -22.92 9.34
N GLU A 89 0.61 -23.37 9.11
CA GLU A 89 1.43 -23.99 10.16
C GLU A 89 2.66 -23.12 10.42
N ILE A 90 2.83 -22.68 11.67
CA ILE A 90 4.06 -22.02 12.09
C ILE A 90 5.15 -23.10 12.13
N SER A 91 6.27 -22.89 11.45
CA SER A 91 7.35 -23.88 11.38
C SER A 91 8.55 -23.47 12.26
N PRO A 92 8.48 -23.60 13.60
CA PRO A 92 9.59 -23.23 14.47
C PRO A 92 10.84 -24.08 14.24
N LEU A 93 10.66 -25.32 13.77
CA LEU A 93 11.75 -26.24 13.46
C LEU A 93 12.57 -25.83 12.24
N SER A 94 12.00 -25.05 11.32
CA SER A 94 12.73 -24.53 10.15
C SER A 94 13.78 -23.50 10.53
N VAL A 95 13.54 -22.72 11.61
CA VAL A 95 14.51 -21.73 12.13
C VAL A 95 15.76 -22.42 12.68
N VAL A 96 15.59 -23.59 13.30
CA VAL A 96 16.69 -24.42 13.84
C VAL A 96 17.23 -25.41 12.77
N ASN A 97 16.88 -25.21 11.49
CA ASN A 97 17.31 -26.05 10.37
C ASN A 97 16.97 -27.56 10.52
N VAL A 98 15.88 -27.86 11.24
CA VAL A 98 15.36 -29.21 11.45
C VAL A 98 14.18 -29.46 10.51
N SER A 99 14.43 -30.19 9.41
CA SER A 99 13.37 -30.58 8.48
C SER A 99 12.63 -31.83 8.97
N VAL A 100 11.32 -31.76 9.19
CA VAL A 100 10.48 -32.93 9.47
C VAL A 100 10.08 -33.59 8.13
N PRO A 101 10.43 -34.87 7.89
CA PRO A 101 10.02 -35.57 6.68
C PRO A 101 8.48 -35.67 6.59
N LYS A 102 7.90 -35.48 5.39
CA LYS A 102 6.44 -35.53 5.13
C LYS A 102 5.71 -36.81 5.59
N ASN A 103 6.44 -37.89 5.87
CA ASN A 103 5.89 -39.17 6.35
C ASN A 103 6.37 -39.51 7.78
N SER A 104 6.81 -38.51 8.54
CA SER A 104 7.25 -38.70 9.93
C SER A 104 6.05 -38.93 10.84
N ILE A 105 6.20 -39.81 11.82
CA ILE A 105 5.23 -39.98 12.93
C ILE A 105 5.01 -38.67 13.70
N VAL A 106 5.95 -37.74 13.60
CA VAL A 106 5.92 -36.43 14.28
C VAL A 106 5.24 -35.34 13.44
N ALA A 107 4.91 -35.61 12.17
CA ALA A 107 4.24 -34.62 11.30
C ALA A 107 2.82 -34.30 11.80
N ASP A 108 2.02 -35.31 12.15
CA ASP A 108 0.63 -35.07 12.61
C ASP A 108 0.57 -34.34 13.98
N PRO A 109 1.41 -34.69 14.98
CA PRO A 109 1.49 -33.91 16.22
C PRO A 109 2.02 -32.48 16.02
N ALA A 110 3.01 -32.26 15.15
CA ALA A 110 3.52 -30.92 14.85
C ALA A 110 2.43 -30.04 14.22
N HIS A 111 1.72 -30.58 13.23
CA HIS A 111 0.59 -29.92 12.60
C HIS A 111 -0.55 -29.60 13.60
N THR A 112 -0.80 -30.49 14.57
CA THR A 112 -1.79 -30.24 15.63
C THR A 112 -1.37 -29.12 16.59
N LEU A 113 -0.07 -28.97 16.86
CA LEU A 113 0.46 -27.99 17.81
C LEU A 113 0.68 -26.62 17.18
N PHE A 114 1.12 -26.59 15.91
CA PHE A 114 1.52 -25.36 15.22
C PHE A 114 0.58 -24.95 14.08
N GLY A 115 -0.38 -25.81 13.72
CA GLY A 115 -1.46 -25.50 12.80
C GLY A 115 -2.43 -24.49 13.40
N LYS A 116 -2.72 -23.44 12.65
CA LYS A 116 -3.69 -22.39 12.94
C LYS A 116 -4.72 -22.38 11.85
N GLU A 117 -5.96 -22.71 12.20
CA GLU A 117 -7.10 -22.65 11.30
C GLU A 117 -7.89 -21.35 11.56
N LEU A 118 -7.90 -20.46 10.58
CA LEU A 118 -8.59 -19.18 10.62
C LEU A 118 -9.94 -19.28 9.89
N LYS A 119 -10.98 -19.66 10.64
CA LYS A 119 -12.36 -19.65 10.14
C LYS A 119 -12.97 -18.25 10.22
N HIS A 120 -13.70 -17.86 9.17
CA HIS A 120 -14.51 -16.63 9.09
C HIS A 120 -13.74 -15.29 9.03
N ARG A 121 -12.43 -15.29 8.80
CA ARG A 121 -11.65 -14.07 8.54
C ARG A 121 -11.95 -13.50 7.14
N THR A 122 -11.87 -12.19 7.02
CA THR A 122 -11.97 -11.49 5.74
C THR A 122 -10.62 -11.45 5.03
N PHE A 123 -10.63 -11.18 3.73
CA PHE A 123 -9.41 -10.95 2.97
C PHE A 123 -8.60 -9.75 3.51
N ALA A 124 -9.27 -8.73 4.02
CA ALA A 124 -8.63 -7.60 4.71
C ALA A 124 -7.89 -8.06 5.97
N ASP A 125 -8.49 -8.96 6.76
CA ASP A 125 -7.84 -9.51 7.97
C ASP A 125 -6.58 -10.31 7.61
N LEU A 126 -6.66 -11.17 6.58
CA LEU A 126 -5.49 -11.95 6.13
C LEU A 126 -4.37 -11.04 5.61
N THR A 127 -4.72 -9.98 4.89
CA THR A 127 -3.74 -8.99 4.41
C THR A 127 -3.11 -8.22 5.59
N ALA A 128 -3.92 -7.81 6.57
CA ALA A 128 -3.43 -7.13 7.77
C ALA A 128 -2.48 -8.03 8.58
N GLU A 129 -2.83 -9.30 8.73
CA GLU A 129 -2.04 -10.30 9.45
C GLU A 129 -0.72 -10.60 8.72
N TYR A 130 -0.76 -10.75 7.39
CA TYR A 130 0.43 -10.82 6.56
C TYR A 130 1.37 -9.64 6.81
N LEU A 131 0.85 -8.42 6.70
CA LEU A 131 1.67 -7.22 6.87
C LEU A 131 2.21 -7.09 8.30
N ALA A 132 1.44 -7.49 9.31
CA ALA A 132 1.88 -7.51 10.70
C ALA A 132 3.05 -8.47 10.94
N ILE A 133 2.96 -9.68 10.39
CA ILE A 133 3.92 -10.76 10.63
C ILE A 133 5.18 -10.62 9.75
N SER A 134 5.05 -10.05 8.56
CA SER A 134 6.14 -9.88 7.59
C SER A 134 6.91 -8.55 7.72
N LEU A 135 6.82 -7.88 8.88
CA LEU A 135 7.57 -6.66 9.13
C LEU A 135 9.06 -6.88 8.95
N ARG A 136 9.70 -5.93 8.27
CA ARG A 136 11.13 -5.91 8.06
C ARG A 136 11.70 -4.57 8.49
N LEU A 137 12.90 -4.64 9.03
CA LEU A 137 13.70 -3.47 9.32
C LEU A 137 14.67 -3.25 8.16
N GLN A 138 14.63 -2.06 7.56
CA GLN A 138 15.51 -1.71 6.44
C GLN A 138 16.74 -0.96 6.99
N GLY A 139 17.90 -1.59 6.87
CA GLY A 139 19.20 -1.02 7.20
C GLY A 139 19.95 -0.53 5.97
N LYS A 140 21.21 -0.11 6.15
CA LYS A 140 22.10 0.31 5.05
C LYS A 140 22.48 -0.86 4.14
N GLY A 141 21.56 -1.27 3.27
CA GLY A 141 21.73 -2.32 2.27
C GLY A 141 21.33 -3.73 2.72
N SER A 142 20.76 -3.89 3.92
CA SER A 142 20.18 -5.15 4.41
C SER A 142 18.73 -4.97 4.84
N SER A 143 17.93 -6.03 4.72
CA SER A 143 16.55 -6.08 5.22
C SER A 143 16.41 -7.30 6.10
N VAL A 144 16.19 -7.09 7.40
CA VAL A 144 16.03 -8.17 8.37
C VAL A 144 14.56 -8.32 8.73
N PRO A 145 13.98 -9.53 8.60
CA PRO A 145 12.62 -9.78 9.06
C PRO A 145 12.58 -9.71 10.59
N LEU A 146 11.56 -9.05 11.14
CA LEU A 146 11.37 -8.92 12.59
C LEU A 146 10.86 -10.20 13.24
N ASN A 147 10.16 -11.03 12.47
CA ASN A 147 9.71 -12.34 12.91
C ASN A 147 10.39 -13.41 12.06
N PRO A 148 11.41 -14.13 12.58
CA PRO A 148 12.09 -15.18 11.83
C PRO A 148 11.20 -16.41 11.57
N LEU A 149 10.09 -16.56 12.31
CA LEU A 149 9.11 -17.62 12.14
C LEU A 149 8.09 -17.31 11.02
N SER A 150 8.17 -16.13 10.41
CA SER A 150 7.19 -15.62 9.44
C SER A 150 7.36 -16.16 8.02
N GLU A 151 8.50 -16.77 7.67
CA GLU A 151 8.79 -17.14 6.27
C GLU A 151 7.76 -18.14 5.72
N GLY A 152 7.53 -19.25 6.43
CA GLY A 152 6.55 -20.27 5.99
C GLY A 152 5.12 -19.75 5.94
N TYR A 153 4.75 -18.85 6.86
CA TYR A 153 3.45 -18.19 6.84
C TYR A 153 3.30 -17.24 5.65
N SER A 154 4.34 -16.46 5.35
CA SER A 154 4.33 -15.46 4.30
C SER A 154 4.11 -16.09 2.92
N ASP A 155 4.77 -17.21 2.65
CA ASP A 155 4.59 -17.95 1.40
C ASP A 155 3.16 -18.48 1.26
N GLN A 156 2.62 -19.10 2.31
CA GLN A 156 1.28 -19.70 2.29
C GLN A 156 0.15 -18.66 2.21
N ALA A 157 0.31 -17.54 2.91
CA ALA A 157 -0.62 -16.41 2.84
C ALA A 157 -0.60 -15.78 1.44
N SER A 158 0.58 -15.57 0.85
CA SER A 158 0.72 -15.06 -0.51
C SER A 158 0.08 -15.99 -1.55
N GLU A 159 0.29 -17.31 -1.43
CA GLU A 159 -0.34 -18.30 -2.32
C GLU A 159 -1.86 -18.29 -2.20
N THR A 160 -2.40 -18.22 -0.97
CA THR A 160 -3.84 -18.17 -0.72
C THR A 160 -4.46 -16.90 -1.29
N ILE A 161 -3.81 -15.75 -1.07
CA ILE A 161 -4.25 -14.46 -1.61
C ILE A 161 -4.23 -14.50 -3.14
N THR A 162 -3.17 -15.07 -3.74
CA THR A 162 -3.06 -15.24 -5.19
C THR A 162 -4.18 -16.10 -5.74
N ALA A 163 -4.40 -17.30 -5.18
CA ALA A 163 -5.45 -18.21 -5.62
C ALA A 163 -6.85 -17.59 -5.50
N TYR A 164 -7.08 -16.79 -4.45
CA TYR A 164 -8.31 -16.04 -4.27
C TYR A 164 -8.51 -14.98 -5.36
N LEU A 165 -7.48 -14.18 -5.64
CA LEU A 165 -7.51 -13.14 -6.67
C LEU A 165 -7.68 -13.77 -8.07
N ASP A 166 -7.00 -14.87 -8.38
CA ASP A 166 -7.15 -15.62 -9.63
C ASP A 166 -8.57 -16.14 -9.82
N ARG A 167 -9.18 -16.70 -8.76
CA ARG A 167 -10.58 -17.18 -8.79
C ARG A 167 -11.56 -16.03 -9.01
N LYS A 168 -11.29 -14.85 -8.48
CA LYS A 168 -12.16 -13.66 -8.62
C LYS A 168 -11.98 -12.94 -9.95
N ALA A 169 -10.75 -12.84 -10.44
CA ALA A 169 -10.44 -12.31 -11.75
C ALA A 169 -10.98 -13.24 -12.85
N ALA A 170 -10.90 -14.56 -12.65
CA ALA A 170 -11.41 -15.59 -13.55
C ALA A 170 -11.00 -15.37 -15.03
N GLY A 171 -9.78 -14.84 -15.25
CA GLY A 171 -9.25 -14.50 -16.58
C GLY A 171 -9.95 -13.34 -17.29
N ARG A 172 -10.84 -12.60 -16.60
CA ARG A 172 -11.53 -11.42 -17.15
C ARG A 172 -10.64 -10.17 -17.15
N PHE A 173 -9.75 -10.10 -16.17
CA PHE A 173 -8.83 -8.99 -15.93
C PHE A 173 -7.47 -9.56 -15.55
N SER A 174 -6.41 -8.89 -15.99
CA SER A 174 -5.10 -8.97 -15.36
C SER A 174 -5.08 -8.01 -14.18
N TYR A 175 -4.30 -8.32 -13.15
CA TYR A 175 -4.30 -7.55 -11.92
C TYR A 175 -2.91 -7.41 -11.30
N ARG A 176 -2.78 -6.36 -10.48
CA ARG A 176 -1.70 -6.21 -9.50
C ARG A 176 -2.29 -5.78 -8.18
N PHE A 177 -2.03 -6.55 -7.14
CA PHE A 177 -2.40 -6.24 -5.78
C PHE A 177 -1.14 -5.82 -5.03
N GLU A 178 -1.17 -4.63 -4.44
CA GLU A 178 -0.10 -4.11 -3.60
C GLU A 178 -0.68 -3.75 -2.24
N ALA A 179 -0.06 -4.21 -1.17
CA ALA A 179 -0.38 -3.79 0.18
C ALA A 179 0.90 -3.34 0.88
N TYR A 180 0.83 -2.19 1.55
CA TYR A 180 1.96 -1.55 2.20
C TYR A 180 1.59 -1.15 3.61
N TRP A 181 2.46 -1.49 4.55
CA TRP A 181 2.33 -1.00 5.90
C TRP A 181 3.67 -0.51 6.43
N TYR A 182 3.70 0.77 6.74
CA TYR A 182 4.81 1.43 7.42
C TYR A 182 4.23 1.96 8.73
N PRO A 183 4.46 1.30 9.87
CA PRO A 183 3.92 1.75 11.16
C PRO A 183 4.44 3.15 11.54
N LEU A 184 5.64 3.49 11.09
CA LEU A 184 6.32 4.76 11.34
C LEU A 184 6.92 5.21 10.01
N GLU A 185 6.64 6.44 9.56
CA GLU A 185 7.28 7.01 8.36
C GLU A 185 8.69 7.52 8.69
N ALA A 186 8.88 8.07 9.89
CA ALA A 186 10.17 8.58 10.37
C ALA A 186 11.17 7.46 10.79
N PHE A 187 10.82 6.19 10.60
CA PHE A 187 11.65 5.05 10.96
C PHE A 187 11.57 3.97 9.88
N PRO A 188 12.67 3.32 9.47
CA PRO A 188 12.71 2.43 8.31
C PRO A 188 12.19 1.02 8.63
N MET A 189 10.98 0.93 9.17
CA MET A 189 10.28 -0.32 9.48
C MET A 189 9.03 -0.42 8.60
N GLY A 190 8.83 -1.56 7.96
CA GLY A 190 7.62 -1.79 7.18
C GLY A 190 7.54 -3.17 6.54
N SER A 191 6.38 -3.43 5.95
CA SER A 191 6.09 -4.65 5.19
C SER A 191 5.36 -4.31 3.90
N GLU A 192 5.59 -5.17 2.91
CA GLU A 192 4.97 -5.06 1.60
C GLU A 192 4.50 -6.44 1.11
N LEU A 193 3.35 -6.45 0.45
CA LEU A 193 2.82 -7.60 -0.25
C LEU A 193 2.49 -7.18 -1.69
N ILE A 194 3.18 -7.76 -2.66
CA ILE A 194 2.97 -7.47 -4.09
C ILE A 194 2.65 -8.78 -4.80
N ILE A 195 1.47 -8.85 -5.41
CA ILE A 195 0.97 -10.03 -6.12
C ILE A 195 0.48 -9.63 -7.51
N GLY A 196 0.84 -10.40 -8.52
CA GLY A 196 0.44 -10.19 -9.90
C GLY A 196 1.50 -9.50 -10.76
N GLU A 197 1.12 -9.16 -11.98
CA GLU A 197 2.04 -8.61 -12.99
C GLU A 197 2.22 -7.10 -12.84
N GLU A 198 3.26 -6.53 -13.43
CA GLU A 198 3.45 -5.07 -13.46
C GLU A 198 2.34 -4.40 -14.29
N PRO A 199 1.70 -3.33 -13.78
CA PRO A 199 0.53 -2.78 -14.42
C PRO A 199 0.95 -1.94 -15.64
N PRO A 200 0.22 -2.01 -16.77
CA PRO A 200 0.41 -1.08 -17.87
C PRO A 200 -0.02 0.34 -17.47
N VAL A 201 0.39 1.33 -18.26
CA VAL A 201 0.14 2.76 -17.98
C VAL A 201 -1.36 3.10 -17.92
N ASP A 202 -2.19 2.35 -18.63
CA ASP A 202 -3.65 2.51 -18.68
C ASP A 202 -4.41 1.63 -17.66
N ALA A 203 -3.72 1.01 -16.71
CA ALA A 203 -4.35 0.23 -15.66
C ALA A 203 -5.22 1.09 -14.74
N ILE A 204 -6.38 0.57 -14.38
CA ILE A 204 -7.31 1.20 -13.46
C ILE A 204 -6.79 0.97 -12.04
N ARG A 205 -6.62 2.04 -11.27
CA ARG A 205 -6.08 2.00 -9.91
C ARG A 205 -7.17 2.28 -8.87
N GLN A 206 -7.34 1.36 -7.93
CA GLN A 206 -8.17 1.53 -6.74
C GLN A 206 -7.29 1.49 -5.50
N SER A 207 -7.63 2.28 -4.49
CA SER A 207 -6.91 2.24 -3.22
C SER A 207 -7.87 2.30 -2.05
N ALA A 208 -7.58 1.50 -1.03
CA ALA A 208 -8.28 1.48 0.23
C ALA A 208 -7.27 1.51 1.38
N LYS A 209 -7.76 1.83 2.57
CA LYS A 209 -6.96 1.77 3.79
C LYS A 209 -7.59 0.77 4.75
N ILE A 210 -6.79 -0.12 5.29
CA ILE A 210 -7.24 -1.07 6.31
C ILE A 210 -6.62 -0.69 7.65
N SER A 211 -7.40 -0.90 8.70
CA SER A 211 -6.90 -0.76 10.07
C SER A 211 -5.93 -1.89 10.37
N MET A 212 -4.82 -1.55 11.00
CA MET A 212 -3.84 -2.52 11.46
C MET A 212 -4.12 -2.90 12.93
N PRO A 213 -3.61 -4.04 13.41
CA PRO A 213 -3.72 -4.41 14.82
C PRO A 213 -3.31 -3.26 15.73
N LEU A 214 -4.04 -3.08 16.83
CA LEU A 214 -3.74 -2.05 17.81
C LEU A 214 -2.58 -2.52 18.70
N TYR A 215 -1.53 -1.71 18.76
CA TYR A 215 -0.42 -1.88 19.71
C TYR A 215 -0.77 -1.15 21.01
N ALA A 216 -0.28 -1.65 22.15
CA ALA A 216 -0.58 -1.07 23.45
C ALA A 216 -0.04 0.37 23.58
N ALA A 217 1.06 0.67 22.89
CA ALA A 217 1.74 1.97 22.86
C ALA A 217 1.42 2.82 21.61
N ALA A 218 0.21 2.73 21.05
CA ALA A 218 -0.15 3.55 19.89
C ALA A 218 0.00 5.06 20.17
N PRO A 219 0.67 5.84 19.30
CA PRO A 219 0.93 7.26 19.56
C PRO A 219 -0.36 8.08 19.72
N SER A 220 -0.32 9.03 20.65
CA SER A 220 -1.42 9.89 21.03
C SER A 220 -1.20 11.31 20.54
N ARG A 221 -2.12 11.76 19.68
CA ARG A 221 -2.15 13.16 19.22
C ARG A 221 -2.25 14.15 20.39
N ASP A 222 -2.96 13.77 21.46
CA ASP A 222 -3.17 14.63 22.61
C ASP A 222 -1.87 14.87 23.39
N SER A 223 -0.94 13.91 23.40
CA SER A 223 0.38 14.07 24.01
C SER A 223 1.20 15.15 23.30
N LEU A 224 1.19 15.18 21.97
CA LEU A 224 1.87 16.20 21.17
C LEU A 224 1.23 17.58 21.36
N LEU A 225 -0.10 17.64 21.45
CA LEU A 225 -0.85 18.88 21.70
C LEU A 225 -0.63 19.44 23.11
N ALA A 226 -0.35 18.58 24.10
CA ALA A 226 -0.07 19.02 25.46
C ALA A 226 1.15 19.97 25.52
N CYS A 227 2.13 19.77 24.63
CA CYS A 227 3.32 20.62 24.50
C CYS A 227 3.00 22.03 23.98
N VAL A 228 2.06 22.17 23.05
CA VAL A 228 1.62 23.46 22.46
C VAL A 228 0.16 23.74 22.84
N ASN A 229 -0.17 23.66 24.12
CA ASN A 229 -1.55 23.84 24.58
C ASN A 229 -2.05 25.28 24.41
N ASP A 230 -3.35 25.48 24.62
CA ASP A 230 -4.00 26.78 24.47
C ASP A 230 -3.40 27.87 25.37
N SER A 231 -2.90 27.52 26.57
CA SER A 231 -2.27 28.48 27.46
C SER A 231 -0.93 28.99 26.90
N VAL A 232 -0.17 28.14 26.20
CA VAL A 232 1.06 28.55 25.50
C VAL A 232 0.73 29.50 24.36
N LEU A 233 -0.32 29.21 23.58
CA LEU A 233 -0.77 30.10 22.51
C LEU A 233 -1.26 31.45 23.05
N GLU A 234 -2.11 31.45 24.08
CA GLU A 234 -2.60 32.67 24.73
C GLU A 234 -1.47 33.50 25.33
N ALA A 235 -0.48 32.86 25.97
CA ALA A 235 0.69 33.56 26.50
C ALA A 235 1.51 34.20 25.38
N SER A 236 1.67 33.50 24.25
CA SER A 236 2.42 33.99 23.09
C SER A 236 1.74 35.18 22.42
N LEU A 237 0.40 35.19 22.32
CA LEU A 237 -0.37 36.32 21.78
C LEU A 237 -0.28 37.60 22.62
N ASN A 238 0.04 37.45 23.91
CA ASN A 238 0.17 38.58 24.85
C ASN A 238 1.64 39.00 25.09
N ALA A 239 2.60 38.28 24.52
CA ALA A 239 4.03 38.54 24.66
C ALA A 239 4.56 39.43 23.53
N SER A 240 5.81 39.86 23.65
CA SER A 240 6.51 40.50 22.52
C SER A 240 6.89 39.47 21.45
N ASP A 241 6.97 39.87 20.17
CA ASP A 241 7.22 38.96 19.04
C ASP A 241 8.42 38.02 19.25
N GLY A 242 9.50 38.53 19.86
CA GLY A 242 10.70 37.74 20.17
C GLY A 242 10.50 36.72 21.28
N GLU A 243 9.77 37.07 22.34
CA GLU A 243 9.44 36.16 23.45
C GLU A 243 8.41 35.11 23.01
N ALA A 244 7.40 35.52 22.24
CA ALA A 244 6.39 34.65 21.65
C ALA A 244 7.04 33.60 20.75
N SER A 245 7.89 34.04 19.81
CA SER A 245 8.57 33.13 18.89
C SER A 245 9.44 32.13 19.64
N ALA A 246 10.24 32.57 20.63
CA ALA A 246 11.09 31.69 21.41
C ALA A 246 10.30 30.64 22.21
N ALA A 247 9.20 31.04 22.84
CA ALA A 247 8.32 30.13 23.59
C ALA A 247 7.64 29.10 22.66
N LEU A 248 7.13 29.54 21.51
CA LEU A 248 6.52 28.65 20.53
C LEU A 248 7.54 27.69 19.92
N PHE A 249 8.75 28.15 19.60
CA PHE A 249 9.84 27.28 19.14
C PHE A 249 10.17 26.18 20.14
N GLN A 250 10.26 26.53 21.42
CA GLN A 250 10.51 25.55 22.47
C GLN A 250 9.36 24.55 22.59
N ALA A 251 8.12 25.03 22.49
CA ALA A 251 6.93 24.19 22.58
C ALA A 251 6.80 23.20 21.41
N PHE A 252 7.02 23.65 20.16
CA PHE A 252 6.99 22.75 19.00
C PHE A 252 8.16 21.76 19.00
N ASN A 253 9.36 22.16 19.44
CA ASN A 253 10.46 21.22 19.62
C ASN A 253 10.14 20.15 20.68
N ALA A 254 9.45 20.53 21.77
CA ALA A 254 8.97 19.56 22.75
C ALA A 254 7.93 18.59 22.15
N SER A 255 7.09 19.03 21.20
CA SER A 255 6.22 18.13 20.44
C SER A 255 7.01 17.14 19.58
N LEU A 256 8.13 17.56 18.97
CA LEU A 256 9.01 16.62 18.25
C LEU A 256 9.65 15.60 19.20
N ASP A 257 10.07 16.03 20.39
CA ASP A 257 10.64 15.12 21.40
C ASP A 257 9.60 14.12 21.91
N ALA A 258 8.35 14.55 22.10
CA ALA A 258 7.23 13.69 22.48
C ALA A 258 6.88 12.70 21.35
N ALA A 259 6.81 13.18 20.12
CA ALA A 259 6.58 12.35 18.94
C ALA A 259 7.66 11.27 18.79
N ALA A 260 8.93 11.65 18.95
CA ALA A 260 10.04 10.71 18.88
C ALA A 260 10.01 9.66 19.99
N LEU A 261 9.57 10.03 21.21
CA LEU A 261 9.42 9.08 22.30
C LEU A 261 8.31 8.07 22.02
N GLU A 262 7.10 8.53 21.69
CA GLU A 262 5.97 7.63 21.42
C GLU A 262 6.22 6.75 20.18
N GLY A 263 6.87 7.30 19.15
CA GLY A 263 7.30 6.53 17.98
C GLY A 263 8.33 5.46 18.33
N ALA A 264 9.28 5.75 19.24
CA ALA A 264 10.27 4.78 19.69
C ALA A 264 9.65 3.67 20.55
N GLU A 265 8.71 4.00 21.43
CA GLU A 265 7.95 3.01 22.20
C GLU A 265 7.15 2.08 21.27
N THR A 266 6.52 2.64 20.22
CA THR A 266 5.82 1.85 19.20
C THR A 266 6.79 0.92 18.45
N ALA A 267 7.94 1.44 18.01
CA ALA A 267 8.95 0.63 17.31
C ALA A 267 9.49 -0.49 18.21
N ALA A 268 9.76 -0.19 19.48
CA ALA A 268 10.25 -1.17 20.45
C ALA A 268 9.21 -2.26 20.72
N GLU A 269 7.93 -1.91 20.87
CA GLU A 269 6.85 -2.89 21.00
C GLU A 269 6.71 -3.76 19.75
N LEU A 270 6.94 -3.22 18.55
CA LEU A 270 6.92 -4.01 17.31
C LEU A 270 8.14 -4.94 17.17
N LEU A 271 9.29 -4.54 17.69
CA LEU A 271 10.51 -5.35 17.73
C LEU A 271 10.43 -6.43 18.80
N PHE A 272 9.81 -6.13 19.94
CA PHE A 272 9.64 -7.00 21.09
C PHE A 272 8.18 -6.99 21.58
N PRO A 273 7.25 -7.65 20.88
CA PRO A 273 5.84 -7.58 21.27
C PRO A 273 5.64 -8.21 22.64
N SER A 274 5.09 -7.42 23.57
CA SER A 274 4.82 -7.85 24.95
C SER A 274 3.95 -9.11 25.02
N ASP A 275 3.11 -9.34 24.00
CA ASP A 275 2.28 -10.52 23.81
C ASP A 275 3.06 -11.84 23.61
N TYR A 276 4.32 -11.79 23.16
CA TYR A 276 5.21 -12.95 23.15
C TYR A 276 5.66 -13.39 24.55
N SER A 277 5.46 -12.54 25.56
CA SER A 277 5.81 -12.82 26.96
C SER A 277 4.60 -13.07 27.87
N GLY A 278 3.35 -12.96 27.39
CA GLY A 278 2.23 -12.82 28.32
C GLY A 278 0.84 -13.37 27.98
N SER A 279 0.43 -13.61 26.73
CA SER A 279 -1.02 -13.90 26.55
C SER A 279 -1.49 -14.61 25.27
N VAL A 280 -0.68 -14.82 24.23
CA VAL A 280 -1.19 -15.38 22.95
C VAL A 280 -1.43 -16.90 23.01
N PHE A 281 -0.95 -17.58 24.05
CA PHE A 281 -1.22 -18.99 24.31
C PHE A 281 -1.63 -19.10 25.77
N GLY A 282 -2.90 -19.44 26.02
CA GLY A 282 -3.61 -19.22 27.28
C GLY A 282 -2.85 -19.66 28.55
N GLU A 283 -3.34 -19.18 29.70
CA GLU A 283 -2.81 -19.31 31.07
C GLU A 283 -2.40 -20.74 31.54
N GLU A 284 -2.49 -21.76 30.69
CA GLU A 284 -2.09 -23.14 30.91
C GLU A 284 -1.04 -23.66 29.89
N ALA A 285 -0.38 -22.81 29.11
CA ALA A 285 0.78 -23.23 28.33
C ALA A 285 2.01 -23.32 29.24
N ASP A 286 2.36 -24.56 29.61
CA ASP A 286 3.60 -24.94 30.28
C ASP A 286 4.79 -24.09 29.79
N GLU A 287 5.64 -23.66 30.73
CA GLU A 287 6.94 -22.98 30.57
C GLU A 287 7.80 -23.54 29.40
N SER A 288 7.53 -24.78 28.98
CA SER A 288 8.06 -25.47 27.80
C SER A 288 7.97 -24.72 26.46
N PHE A 289 7.02 -23.81 26.25
CA PHE A 289 6.87 -23.13 24.95
C PHE A 289 7.68 -21.85 24.83
N GLU A 290 7.88 -21.12 25.95
CA GLU A 290 8.97 -20.15 26.05
C GLU A 290 10.32 -20.85 25.87
N THR A 291 10.44 -22.09 26.34
CA THR A 291 11.63 -22.91 26.08
C THR A 291 11.78 -23.32 24.61
N LEU A 292 10.68 -23.39 23.84
CA LEU A 292 10.68 -23.71 22.40
C LEU A 292 10.84 -22.48 21.50
N LEU A 293 10.34 -21.32 21.92
CA LEU A 293 10.48 -20.05 21.19
C LEU A 293 11.81 -19.35 21.53
N TYR A 294 12.29 -19.49 22.78
CA TYR A 294 13.50 -18.86 23.32
C TYR A 294 14.62 -19.86 23.68
N GLY A 295 14.40 -21.17 23.47
CA GLY A 295 15.51 -22.13 23.34
C GLY A 295 16.28 -22.51 24.60
N VAL A 296 15.77 -22.36 25.82
CA VAL A 296 16.51 -22.73 27.04
C VAL A 296 16.36 -24.23 27.35
N SER A 297 16.98 -25.12 26.59
CA SER A 297 16.94 -26.56 26.94
C SER A 297 17.59 -26.81 28.31
N GLU A 298 16.89 -27.43 29.25
CA GLU A 298 17.41 -27.75 30.60
C GLU A 298 18.49 -28.86 30.61
N TYR A 299 18.89 -29.40 29.46
CA TYR A 299 19.91 -30.46 29.37
C TYR A 299 20.76 -30.35 28.10
N SER A 300 21.94 -29.73 28.21
CA SER A 300 23.01 -29.81 27.20
C SER A 300 23.99 -30.93 27.58
N ASP A 301 23.84 -32.11 26.97
CA ASP A 301 24.89 -33.14 26.97
C ASP A 301 25.05 -33.65 25.53
N GLY A 302 25.67 -32.81 24.69
CA GLY A 302 25.88 -33.10 23.27
C GLY A 302 26.81 -32.08 22.62
N GLU A 303 28.08 -32.43 22.50
CA GLU A 303 29.08 -31.69 21.73
C GLU A 303 28.65 -31.62 20.24
N ASN A 304 28.36 -30.40 19.74
CA ASN A 304 28.12 -30.00 18.33
C ASN A 304 26.68 -29.67 17.86
N SER A 305 25.77 -29.22 18.72
CA SER A 305 24.63 -28.39 18.27
C SER A 305 24.81 -26.98 18.79
N SER A 306 24.80 -25.96 17.92
CA SER A 306 24.60 -24.58 18.38
C SER A 306 23.34 -24.57 19.23
N SER A 307 23.43 -24.05 20.45
CA SER A 307 22.23 -23.95 21.28
C SER A 307 21.24 -23.02 20.57
N THR A 308 19.94 -23.27 20.70
CA THR A 308 18.92 -22.36 20.15
C THR A 308 19.08 -20.93 20.69
N GLU A 309 19.67 -20.80 21.89
CA GLU A 309 20.14 -19.53 22.47
C GLU A 309 21.25 -18.86 21.63
N GLU A 310 22.23 -19.61 21.11
CA GLU A 310 23.26 -19.08 20.18
C GLU A 310 22.66 -18.61 18.84
N GLU A 311 21.64 -19.30 18.32
CA GLU A 311 20.94 -18.88 17.09
C GLU A 311 20.06 -17.63 17.31
N PHE A 312 19.38 -17.55 18.46
CA PHE A 312 18.62 -16.36 18.86
C PHE A 312 19.55 -15.16 19.12
N ASN A 313 20.68 -15.38 19.79
CA ASN A 313 21.71 -14.37 19.99
C ASN A 313 22.32 -13.94 18.65
N ALA A 314 22.53 -14.86 17.70
CA ALA A 314 22.98 -14.53 16.36
C ALA A 314 21.94 -13.71 15.58
N TYR A 315 20.65 -14.01 15.71
CA TYR A 315 19.56 -13.22 15.13
C TYR A 315 19.49 -11.81 15.71
N LEU A 316 19.54 -11.68 17.04
CA LEU A 316 19.63 -10.37 17.70
C LEU A 316 20.90 -9.63 17.27
N TYR A 317 22.03 -10.32 17.19
CA TYR A 317 23.29 -9.74 16.73
C TYR A 317 23.22 -9.26 15.28
N ASP A 318 22.58 -10.01 14.38
CA ASP A 318 22.36 -9.60 12.99
C ASP A 318 21.40 -8.40 12.91
N LEU A 319 20.32 -8.41 13.70
CA LEU A 319 19.40 -7.27 13.87
C LEU A 319 20.17 -6.02 14.30
N PHE A 320 21.07 -6.12 15.30
CA PHE A 320 21.90 -5.00 15.74
C PHE A 320 22.94 -4.57 14.70
N ASN A 321 23.51 -5.51 13.94
CA ASN A 321 24.50 -5.20 12.89
C ASN A 321 23.92 -4.58 11.62
N THR A 322 22.59 -4.57 11.44
CA THR A 322 21.94 -3.93 10.28
C THR A 322 22.07 -2.40 10.24
N GLY A 323 22.63 -1.80 11.28
CA GLY A 323 22.82 -0.35 11.41
C GLY A 323 22.14 0.25 12.64
N PHE A 324 21.38 -0.57 13.37
CA PHE A 324 20.74 -0.25 14.65
C PHE A 324 21.62 -0.60 15.86
N ALA A 325 22.93 -0.48 15.73
CA ALA A 325 23.84 -0.78 16.82
C ALA A 325 24.01 0.45 17.71
N PRO A 326 23.41 0.48 18.92
CA PRO A 326 24.03 1.17 20.04
C PRO A 326 25.50 0.73 20.15
N ASN A 327 26.36 1.60 20.67
CA ASN A 327 27.75 1.24 20.96
C ASN A 327 27.79 0.17 22.07
N PHE A 328 27.61 -1.09 21.71
CA PHE A 328 27.60 -2.24 22.60
C PHE A 328 29.01 -2.78 22.81
N GLU A 329 29.93 -1.97 23.33
CA GLU A 329 31.29 -2.43 23.64
C GLU A 329 31.34 -3.38 24.87
N ASN A 330 30.23 -3.59 25.59
CA ASN A 330 30.23 -4.24 26.91
C ASN A 330 29.26 -5.41 27.12
N PHE A 331 28.54 -5.90 26.10
CA PHE A 331 27.66 -7.05 26.28
C PHE A 331 28.42 -8.37 26.07
N SER A 332 28.29 -9.28 27.03
CA SER A 332 28.81 -10.66 26.99
C SER A 332 28.03 -11.49 25.96
N GLU A 333 28.66 -12.48 25.31
CA GLU A 333 28.03 -13.41 24.35
C GLU A 333 26.79 -14.14 24.91
N ASN A 334 26.65 -14.20 26.23
CA ASN A 334 25.43 -14.66 26.91
C ASN A 334 24.74 -13.46 27.58
N ILE A 335 23.53 -13.13 27.12
CA ILE A 335 22.70 -12.03 27.62
C ILE A 335 21.70 -12.59 28.63
N SER A 336 21.82 -12.21 29.90
CA SER A 336 20.83 -12.52 30.94
C SER A 336 19.55 -11.70 30.76
N THR A 337 18.43 -12.15 31.35
CA THR A 337 17.14 -11.42 31.31
C THR A 337 17.22 -9.99 31.86
N ALA A 338 18.09 -9.72 32.83
CA ALA A 338 18.33 -8.37 33.35
C ALA A 338 19.10 -7.47 32.36
N GLU A 339 19.91 -8.07 31.49
CA GLU A 339 20.63 -7.39 30.41
C GLU A 339 19.69 -7.13 29.21
N LEU A 340 18.69 -7.98 28.97
CA LEU A 340 17.63 -7.74 27.96
C LEU A 340 16.76 -6.53 28.29
N SER A 341 16.33 -6.35 29.55
CA SER A 341 15.58 -5.15 29.93
C SER A 341 16.41 -3.87 29.83
N GLN A 342 17.73 -3.93 30.05
CA GLN A 342 18.62 -2.78 29.83
C GLN A 342 18.84 -2.52 28.33
N LEU A 343 18.88 -3.57 27.52
CA LEU A 343 18.99 -3.51 26.07
C LEU A 343 17.76 -2.84 25.44
N GLU A 344 16.56 -3.17 25.92
CA GLU A 344 15.30 -2.56 25.49
C GLU A 344 15.32 -1.03 25.72
N VAL A 345 15.73 -0.59 26.92
CA VAL A 345 15.84 0.84 27.24
C VAL A 345 16.86 1.55 26.34
N LEU A 346 18.04 0.96 26.14
CA LEU A 346 19.08 1.53 25.27
C LEU A 346 18.63 1.60 23.81
N LEU A 347 17.84 0.62 23.36
CA LEU A 347 17.29 0.57 22.01
C LEU A 347 16.19 1.62 21.82
N VAL A 348 15.29 1.80 22.78
CA VAL A 348 14.29 2.88 22.76
C VAL A 348 14.98 4.24 22.66
N ASP A 349 16.04 4.48 23.44
CA ASP A 349 16.78 5.74 23.39
C ASP A 349 17.47 5.96 22.04
N HIS A 350 18.02 4.90 21.42
CA HIS A 350 18.64 4.98 20.11
C HIS A 350 17.61 5.27 19.01
N ILE A 351 16.51 4.51 18.96
CA ILE A 351 15.42 4.69 18.01
C ILE A 351 14.82 6.10 18.16
N ARG A 352 14.63 6.56 19.40
CA ARG A 352 14.15 7.91 19.68
C ARG A 352 15.06 8.97 19.09
N ALA A 353 16.38 8.81 19.19
CA ALA A 353 17.33 9.76 18.61
C ALA A 353 17.26 9.78 17.07
N ASP A 354 17.11 8.62 16.44
CA ASP A 354 16.97 8.50 14.99
C ASP A 354 15.68 9.14 14.49
N ILE A 355 14.53 8.79 15.09
CA ILE A 355 13.24 9.39 14.77
C ILE A 355 13.29 10.90 14.99
N ARG A 356 13.87 11.35 16.11
CA ARG A 356 13.98 12.79 16.41
C ARG A 356 14.81 13.54 15.37
N THR A 357 15.86 12.92 14.85
CA THR A 357 16.71 13.48 13.80
C THR A 357 15.96 13.60 12.49
N GLU A 358 15.21 12.56 12.10
CA GLU A 358 14.39 12.56 10.88
C GLU A 358 13.27 13.61 10.96
N LEU A 359 12.55 13.66 12.08
CA LEU A 359 11.53 14.67 12.32
C LEU A 359 12.09 16.11 12.29
N GLU A 360 13.32 16.32 12.77
CA GLU A 360 13.97 17.64 12.68
C GLU A 360 14.29 18.02 11.24
N ALA A 361 14.82 17.06 10.48
CA ALA A 361 15.18 17.26 9.09
C ALA A 361 13.96 17.66 8.25
N GLU A 362 12.81 17.03 8.49
CA GLU A 362 11.56 17.32 7.79
C GLU A 362 10.90 18.62 8.30
N PHE A 363 10.74 18.79 9.62
CA PHE A 363 9.86 19.83 10.16
C PHE A 363 10.54 21.10 10.66
N SER A 364 11.87 21.16 10.77
CA SER A 364 12.53 22.37 11.29
C SER A 364 12.18 23.64 10.50
N GLY A 365 12.08 23.53 9.17
CA GLY A 365 11.63 24.61 8.29
C GLY A 365 10.16 24.98 8.52
N GLU A 366 9.27 23.98 8.50
CA GLU A 366 7.83 24.18 8.64
C GLU A 366 7.45 24.74 10.02
N ILE A 367 8.13 24.31 11.08
CA ILE A 367 7.96 24.84 12.43
C ILE A 367 8.34 26.31 12.46
N ASN A 368 9.44 26.72 11.81
CA ASN A 368 9.79 28.14 11.72
C ASN A 368 8.67 28.95 11.09
N GLU A 369 8.13 28.49 9.96
CA GLU A 369 7.04 29.16 9.25
C GLU A 369 5.77 29.23 10.11
N THR A 370 5.39 28.13 10.75
CA THR A 370 4.22 28.06 11.63
C THR A 370 4.37 28.96 12.85
N VAL A 371 5.55 29.03 13.48
CA VAL A 371 5.81 29.90 14.63
C VAL A 371 5.63 31.38 14.24
N TYR A 372 6.20 31.81 13.11
CA TYR A 372 6.02 33.18 12.63
C TYR A 372 4.56 33.47 12.28
N ALA A 373 3.87 32.54 11.62
CA ALA A 373 2.46 32.70 11.29
C ALA A 373 1.58 32.83 12.55
N VAL A 374 1.84 32.03 13.59
CA VAL A 374 1.11 32.12 14.87
C VAL A 374 1.41 33.43 15.60
N ALA A 375 2.65 33.93 15.55
CA ALA A 375 3.02 35.19 16.20
C ALA A 375 2.38 36.43 15.54
N GLU A 376 2.07 36.38 14.24
CA GLU A 376 1.41 37.49 13.52
C GLU A 376 -0.11 37.55 13.74
N VAL A 377 -0.71 36.42 14.12
CA VAL A 377 -2.15 36.28 14.33
C VAL A 377 -2.59 36.97 15.63
N LYS A 378 -3.82 37.49 15.64
CA LYS A 378 -4.41 38.15 16.82
C LYS A 378 -5.53 37.35 17.48
N ASP A 379 -6.07 36.35 16.80
CA ASP A 379 -7.13 35.49 17.28
C ASP A 379 -6.57 34.12 17.68
N LEU A 380 -6.89 33.69 18.91
CA LEU A 380 -6.56 32.36 19.39
C LEU A 380 -7.14 31.25 18.50
N SER A 381 -8.30 31.48 17.88
CA SER A 381 -8.94 30.49 17.01
C SER A 381 -8.10 30.20 15.77
N GLU A 382 -7.52 31.23 15.15
CA GLU A 382 -6.63 31.11 14.00
C GLU A 382 -5.29 30.47 14.40
N ALA A 383 -4.73 30.85 15.55
CA ALA A 383 -3.52 30.24 16.10
C ALA A 383 -3.69 28.73 16.37
N ARG A 384 -4.86 28.30 16.86
CA ARG A 384 -5.19 26.88 17.07
C ARG A 384 -5.21 26.10 15.76
N VAL A 385 -5.76 26.67 14.67
CA VAL A 385 -5.79 25.99 13.36
C VAL A 385 -4.37 25.75 12.83
N LEU A 386 -3.50 26.75 12.94
CA LEU A 386 -2.09 26.63 12.54
C LEU A 386 -1.35 25.56 13.36
N ARG A 387 -1.51 25.60 14.69
CA ARG A 387 -0.96 24.58 15.58
C ARG A 387 -1.47 23.19 15.20
N ASP A 388 -2.78 23.00 15.12
CA ASP A 388 -3.39 21.69 14.90
C ASP A 388 -2.95 21.10 13.57
N SER A 389 -2.81 21.94 12.53
CA SER A 389 -2.28 21.51 11.22
C SER A 389 -0.82 21.03 11.32
N GLN A 390 0.04 21.75 12.04
CA GLN A 390 1.44 21.35 12.20
C GLN A 390 1.57 20.08 13.05
N ILE A 391 0.81 19.97 14.14
CA ILE A 391 0.80 18.78 15.00
C ILE A 391 0.25 17.58 14.25
N ASP A 392 -0.75 17.75 13.39
CA ASP A 392 -1.27 16.67 12.54
C ASP A 392 -0.22 16.16 11.54
N ALA A 393 0.62 17.06 10.99
CA ALA A 393 1.70 16.67 10.11
C ALA A 393 2.77 15.84 10.84
N ILE A 394 3.18 16.29 12.03
CA ILE A 394 4.13 15.55 12.89
C ILE A 394 3.54 14.21 13.31
N TYR A 395 2.27 14.19 13.74
CA TYR A 395 1.59 12.99 14.20
C TYR A 395 1.53 11.91 13.11
N ARG A 396 1.32 12.29 11.85
CA ARG A 396 1.28 11.33 10.73
C ARG A 396 2.61 10.63 10.47
N GLN A 397 3.74 11.21 10.88
CA GLN A 397 5.05 10.56 10.77
C GLN A 397 5.21 9.38 11.72
N ILE A 398 4.53 9.41 12.87
CA ILE A 398 4.58 8.36 13.89
C ILE A 398 3.29 7.53 13.94
N ASN A 399 2.23 7.96 13.27
CA ASN A 399 1.01 7.19 13.10
C ASN A 399 0.37 7.52 11.74
N PRO A 400 0.78 6.85 10.66
CA PRO A 400 0.22 7.07 9.34
C PRO A 400 -1.20 6.53 9.21
N GLY A 401 -1.74 5.81 10.21
CA GLY A 401 -3.15 5.49 10.37
C GLY A 401 -3.63 4.22 9.66
N GLY A 402 -2.76 3.24 9.44
CA GLY A 402 -3.09 1.91 8.91
C GLY A 402 -2.41 1.54 7.59
N ALA A 403 -2.63 0.32 7.11
CA ALA A 403 -2.02 -0.16 5.88
C ALA A 403 -2.78 0.32 4.64
N ARG A 404 -2.01 0.61 3.59
CA ARG A 404 -2.51 1.05 2.30
C ARG A 404 -2.59 -0.14 1.37
N ILE A 405 -3.76 -0.35 0.77
CA ILE A 405 -3.99 -1.36 -0.25
C ILE A 405 -4.24 -0.67 -1.57
N VAL A 406 -3.64 -1.17 -2.63
CA VAL A 406 -3.80 -0.72 -4.01
C VAL A 406 -4.09 -1.92 -4.90
N LEU A 407 -5.14 -1.84 -5.70
CA LEU A 407 -5.48 -2.84 -6.69
C LEU A 407 -5.46 -2.17 -8.07
N TYR A 408 -4.64 -2.71 -8.96
CA TYR A 408 -4.60 -2.36 -10.36
C TYR A 408 -5.32 -3.43 -11.17
N LEU A 409 -6.14 -3.02 -12.14
CA LEU A 409 -6.89 -3.90 -13.03
C LEU A 409 -6.77 -3.44 -14.47
N TRP A 410 -6.57 -4.37 -15.40
CA TRP A 410 -6.56 -4.10 -16.83
C TRP A 410 -7.07 -5.30 -17.64
N LYS A 411 -7.41 -5.09 -18.91
CA LYS A 411 -7.85 -6.18 -19.78
C LYS A 411 -6.65 -7.07 -20.14
N PRO A 412 -6.81 -8.41 -20.10
CA PRO A 412 -5.78 -9.32 -20.60
C PRO A 412 -5.62 -9.12 -22.12
N TYR A 413 -4.37 -9.15 -22.58
CA TYR A 413 -4.02 -8.97 -23.99
C TYR A 413 -4.47 -10.11 -24.90
#